data_AF-A0A959QD70-F1
#
_entry.id   AF-A0A959QD70-F1
#
_cell.length_a   1.000
_cell.length_b   1.000
_cell.length_c   1.000
_cell.angle_alpha   90.00
_cell.angle_beta   90.00
_cell.angle_gamma   90.00
#
_symmetry.space_group_name_H-M   'P 1'
#
loop_
_entity.id
_entity.type
_entity.pdbx_description
1 polymer ?
#
loop_
_entity_poly.entity_id
_entity_poly.type
_entity_poly.pdbx_seq_one_letter_code
_entity_poly.pdbx_strand_id
1 'polypeptide(L)'
;MKELPGKPVSPDLTPTKARQLLGSEGLPEKGGEPAGLLKQTASWLFEHSTFNGHPRFLGYITSSPTPIGALADLLAAAVNPNVGGWQLSPIASEIERQTIRWIAELIGYPTDCGGLLVSGGNMANFVGFLAARKAKAGWNIREKGLR
;
A
#
# COMPACT_ATOMS: atom_id res chain seq x y z
N MET A 1 -11.47 16.02 -8.22
CA MET A 1 -11.21 15.13 -9.38
C MET A 1 -11.88 15.57 -10.68
N LYS A 2 -13.02 16.28 -10.68
CA LYS A 2 -13.70 16.71 -11.93
C LYS A 2 -12.83 17.53 -12.89
N GLU A 3 -11.80 18.21 -12.38
CA GLU A 3 -10.87 19.02 -13.18
C GLU A 3 -9.67 18.24 -13.75
N LEU A 4 -9.43 17.00 -13.30
CA LEU A 4 -8.28 16.20 -13.76
C LEU A 4 -8.20 16.09 -15.29
N PRO A 5 -9.30 15.85 -16.04
CA PRO A 5 -9.22 15.73 -17.50
C PRO A 5 -8.68 16.97 -18.23
N GLY A 6 -8.74 18.16 -17.61
CA GLY A 6 -8.21 19.41 -18.15
C GLY A 6 -6.74 19.68 -17.82
N LYS A 7 -6.12 18.88 -16.93
CA LYS A 7 -4.73 19.03 -16.50
C LYS A 7 -3.79 18.10 -17.29
N PRO A 8 -2.48 18.38 -17.30
CA PRO A 8 -1.51 17.40 -17.79
C PRO A 8 -1.50 16.15 -16.90
N VAL A 9 -1.20 14.98 -17.49
CA VAL A 9 -1.12 13.70 -16.78
C VAL A 9 -0.02 13.70 -15.72
N SER A 10 1.14 14.24 -16.11
CA SER A 10 2.33 14.41 -15.28
C SER A 10 2.78 15.86 -15.35
N PRO A 11 3.30 16.42 -14.25
CA PRO A 11 3.82 17.78 -14.26
C PRO A 11 5.16 17.84 -15.02
N ASP A 12 5.45 19.01 -15.60
CA ASP A 12 6.79 19.32 -16.12
C ASP A 12 7.73 19.70 -14.96
N LEU A 13 8.09 18.69 -14.16
CA LEU A 13 8.89 18.84 -12.95
C LEU A 13 10.16 17.99 -13.03
N THR A 14 11.32 18.63 -12.86
CA THR A 14 12.59 17.93 -12.73
C THR A 14 12.92 17.64 -11.26
N PRO A 15 13.77 16.65 -10.95
CA PRO A 15 14.18 16.36 -9.58
C PRO A 15 14.80 17.57 -8.86
N THR A 16 15.53 18.43 -9.59
CA THR A 16 16.13 19.65 -9.02
C THR A 16 15.06 20.66 -8.62
N LYS A 17 14.06 20.92 -9.47
CA LYS A 17 12.94 21.81 -9.14
C LYS A 17 12.11 21.27 -7.97
N ALA A 18 11.88 19.95 -7.93
CA ALA A 18 11.17 19.31 -6.82
C ALA A 18 11.88 19.50 -5.46
N ARG A 19 13.20 19.33 -5.42
CA ARG A 19 13.99 19.58 -4.21
C ARG A 19 13.98 21.06 -3.80
N GLN A 20 14.05 21.97 -4.76
CA GLN A 20 13.95 23.41 -4.47
C GLN A 20 12.59 23.77 -3.86
N LEU A 21 11.49 23.14 -4.30
CA LEU A 21 10.16 23.33 -3.71
C LEU A 21 10.08 22.86 -2.26
N LEU A 22 10.68 21.71 -1.94
CA LEU A 22 10.73 21.18 -0.56
C LEU A 22 11.66 21.98 0.36
N GLY A 23 12.64 22.68 -0.21
CA GLY A 23 13.69 23.38 0.54
C GLY A 23 14.86 22.48 0.90
N SER A 24 15.86 23.07 1.56
CA SER A 24 17.10 22.41 1.99
C SER A 24 17.36 22.57 3.48
N GLU A 25 16.34 22.91 4.27
CA GLU A 25 16.46 23.05 5.71
C GLU A 25 16.68 21.69 6.38
N GLY A 26 17.41 21.70 7.49
CA GLY A 26 17.64 20.49 8.30
C GLY A 26 16.38 20.05 9.06
N LEU A 27 16.51 18.96 9.83
CA LEU A 27 15.46 18.52 10.74
C LEU A 27 15.07 19.66 11.71
N PRO A 28 13.80 20.07 11.80
CA PRO A 28 13.39 21.14 12.71
C PRO A 28 13.63 20.76 14.18
N GLU A 29 14.21 21.67 14.96
CA GLU A 29 14.41 21.48 16.41
C GLU A 29 13.11 21.64 17.21
N LYS A 30 12.08 22.24 16.61
CA LYS A 30 10.78 22.51 17.22
C LYS A 30 9.65 22.05 16.30
N GLY A 31 8.56 21.58 16.89
CA GLY A 31 7.35 21.22 16.15
C GLY A 31 6.69 22.44 15.49
N GLY A 32 6.04 22.19 14.35
CA GLY A 32 5.24 23.18 13.61
C GLY A 32 3.74 22.99 13.82
N GLU A 33 2.96 23.91 13.28
CA GLU A 33 1.49 23.86 13.29
C GLU A 33 0.99 22.81 12.26
N PRO A 34 0.24 21.77 12.68
CA PRO A 34 -0.11 20.68 11.77
C PRO A 34 -1.00 21.07 10.60
N ALA A 35 -1.94 22.00 10.74
CA ALA A 35 -2.86 22.36 9.66
C ALA A 35 -2.12 23.06 8.51
N GLY A 36 -1.15 23.92 8.82
CA GLY A 36 -0.28 24.59 7.87
C GLY A 36 0.57 23.59 7.08
N LEU A 37 1.18 22.63 7.78
CA LEU A 37 1.95 21.55 7.15
C LEU A 37 1.07 20.71 6.22
N LEU A 38 -0.08 20.23 6.71
CA LEU A 38 -1.01 19.43 5.90
C LEU A 38 -1.52 20.20 4.69
N LYS A 39 -1.85 21.49 4.85
CA LYS A 39 -2.30 22.35 3.76
C LYS A 39 -1.22 22.52 2.69
N GLN A 40 0.01 22.79 3.10
CA GLN A 40 1.14 22.94 2.18
C GLN A 40 1.45 21.64 1.45
N THR A 41 1.57 20.52 2.18
CA THR A 41 1.81 19.21 1.61
C THR A 41 0.71 18.80 0.64
N ALA A 42 -0.56 19.04 0.99
CA ALA A 42 -1.68 18.77 0.08
C ALA A 42 -1.60 19.59 -1.20
N SER A 43 -1.29 20.90 -1.12
CA SER A 43 -1.10 21.77 -2.29
C SER A 43 -0.03 21.20 -3.22
N TRP A 44 1.15 20.86 -2.68
CA TRP A 44 2.24 20.27 -3.46
C TRP A 44 1.85 18.95 -4.09
N LEU A 45 1.21 18.05 -3.35
CA LEU A 45 0.75 16.77 -3.90
C LEU A 45 -0.28 16.99 -5.02
N PHE A 46 -1.19 17.97 -4.89
CA PHE A 46 -2.19 18.22 -5.93
C PHE A 46 -1.66 18.94 -7.17
N GLU A 47 -0.59 19.73 -7.03
CA GLU A 47 -0.01 20.54 -8.10
C GLU A 47 1.16 19.85 -8.82
N HIS A 48 1.86 18.96 -8.12
CA HIS A 48 3.16 18.43 -8.54
C HIS A 48 3.24 16.90 -8.58
N SER A 49 2.10 16.19 -8.49
CA SER A 49 2.05 14.73 -8.66
C SER A 49 1.61 14.31 -10.05
N THR A 50 2.07 13.13 -10.48
CA THR A 50 1.44 12.40 -11.59
C THR A 50 0.16 11.74 -11.08
N PHE A 51 -0.96 11.95 -11.78
CA PHE A 51 -2.25 11.38 -11.38
C PHE A 51 -2.55 10.13 -12.19
N ASN A 52 -2.34 8.96 -11.60
CA ASN A 52 -2.70 7.68 -12.23
C ASN A 52 -4.22 7.53 -12.49
N GLY A 53 -5.07 8.23 -11.74
CA GLY A 53 -6.51 8.31 -11.99
C GLY A 53 -6.92 9.23 -13.15
N HIS A 54 -5.96 9.86 -13.84
CA HIS A 54 -6.24 10.72 -14.99
C HIS A 54 -6.68 9.86 -16.20
N PRO A 55 -7.74 10.22 -16.96
CA PRO A 55 -8.28 9.38 -18.04
C PRO A 55 -7.32 9.13 -19.21
N ARG A 56 -6.31 9.99 -19.37
CA ARG A 56 -5.20 9.82 -20.34
C ARG A 56 -3.92 9.20 -19.74
N PHE A 57 -3.93 8.74 -18.49
CA PHE A 57 -2.81 7.99 -17.93
C PHE A 57 -2.92 6.52 -18.36
N LEU A 58 -2.04 6.08 -19.25
CA LEU A 58 -2.04 4.73 -19.85
C LEU A 58 -0.73 3.98 -19.57
N GLY A 59 0.04 4.41 -18.56
CA GLY A 59 1.32 3.82 -18.20
C GLY A 59 1.23 2.91 -16.99
N TYR A 60 2.17 1.96 -16.89
CA TYR A 60 2.34 1.04 -15.76
C TYR A 60 1.10 0.18 -15.43
N ILE A 61 1.22 -0.64 -14.39
CA ILE A 61 0.13 -1.43 -13.81
C ILE A 61 -0.28 -0.73 -12.52
N THR A 62 -0.98 0.41 -12.64
CA THR A 62 -1.47 1.16 -11.48
C THR A 62 -2.93 1.55 -11.67
N SER A 63 -3.75 1.34 -10.65
CA SER A 63 -5.17 1.67 -10.66
C SER A 63 -5.42 3.08 -10.13
N SER A 64 -6.51 3.69 -10.58
CA SER A 64 -7.03 4.94 -9.98
C SER A 64 -7.35 4.74 -8.49
N PRO A 65 -7.13 5.73 -7.62
CA PRO A 65 -7.54 5.65 -6.22
C PRO A 65 -9.06 5.52 -6.10
N THR A 66 -9.53 4.67 -5.18
CA THR A 66 -10.95 4.56 -4.84
C THR A 66 -11.25 5.36 -3.57
N PRO A 67 -12.31 6.19 -3.53
CA PRO A 67 -12.63 6.97 -2.33
C PRO A 67 -12.84 6.12 -1.07
N ILE A 68 -13.47 4.95 -1.22
CA ILE A 68 -13.70 4.03 -0.11
C ILE A 68 -12.40 3.41 0.42
N GLY A 69 -11.43 3.13 -0.45
CA GLY A 69 -10.11 2.63 -0.05
C GLY A 69 -9.35 3.66 0.78
N ALA A 70 -9.36 4.94 0.35
CA ALA A 70 -8.71 6.01 1.12
C ALA A 70 -9.33 6.19 2.52
N LEU A 71 -10.65 6.04 2.65
CA LEU A 71 -11.32 6.08 3.95
C LEU A 71 -10.97 4.86 4.82
N ALA A 72 -10.86 3.68 4.22
CA ALA A 72 -10.42 2.48 4.93
C ALA A 72 -8.97 2.61 5.44
N ASP A 73 -8.07 3.16 4.63
CA ASP A 73 -6.69 3.45 5.04
C ASP A 73 -6.63 4.47 6.19
N LEU A 74 -7.47 5.51 6.15
CA LEU A 74 -7.59 6.46 7.25
C LEU A 74 -8.04 5.78 8.55
N LEU A 75 -9.04 4.90 8.49
CA LEU A 75 -9.48 4.13 9.65
C LEU A 75 -8.39 3.19 10.18
N ALA A 76 -7.68 2.49 9.28
CA ALA A 76 -6.57 1.64 9.64
C ALA A 76 -5.44 2.43 10.33
N ALA A 77 -5.11 3.61 9.81
CA ALA A 77 -4.12 4.50 10.41
C ALA A 77 -4.56 5.05 11.77
N ALA A 78 -5.86 5.37 11.93
CA ALA A 78 -6.40 5.87 13.19
C ALA A 78 -6.42 4.80 14.30
N VAL A 79 -6.75 3.56 13.96
CA VAL A 79 -6.77 2.44 14.92
C VAL A 79 -5.36 1.87 15.16
N ASN A 80 -4.50 1.92 14.15
CA ASN A 80 -3.14 1.38 14.15
C ASN A 80 -3.04 -0.07 14.70
N PRO A 81 -3.80 -1.04 14.13
CA PRO A 81 -3.83 -2.40 14.65
C PRO A 81 -2.50 -3.12 14.44
N ASN A 82 -1.98 -3.78 15.48
CA ASN A 82 -0.84 -4.68 15.34
C ASN A 82 -1.32 -6.06 14.86
N VAL A 83 -1.16 -6.32 13.56
CA VAL A 83 -1.55 -7.58 12.89
C VAL A 83 -0.50 -8.70 13.00
N GLY A 84 0.39 -8.64 14.00
CA GLY A 84 1.37 -9.69 14.30
C GLY A 84 0.79 -10.91 15.02
N GLY A 85 -0.44 -10.82 15.55
CA GLY A 85 -1.12 -11.93 16.19
C GLY A 85 -2.58 -11.60 16.51
N TRP A 86 -3.43 -12.63 16.50
CA TRP A 86 -4.88 -12.45 16.63
C TRP A 86 -5.29 -11.69 17.90
N GLN A 87 -4.65 -11.98 19.04
CA GLN A 87 -4.94 -11.31 20.31
C GLN A 87 -4.64 -9.80 20.28
N LEU A 88 -3.74 -9.35 19.41
CA LEU A 88 -3.35 -7.95 19.27
C LEU A 88 -4.30 -7.16 18.34
N SER A 89 -5.04 -7.85 17.47
CA SER A 89 -5.89 -7.23 16.45
C SER A 89 -7.01 -8.17 15.98
N PRO A 90 -7.94 -8.57 16.87
CA PRO A 90 -8.90 -9.64 16.58
C PRO A 90 -9.80 -9.28 15.39
N ILE A 91 -10.38 -8.09 15.39
CA ILE A 91 -11.29 -7.68 14.31
C ILE A 91 -10.57 -7.46 12.98
N ALA A 92 -9.34 -6.92 13.00
CA ALA A 92 -8.57 -6.74 11.77
C ALA A 92 -8.16 -8.10 11.16
N SER A 93 -7.80 -9.05 12.00
CA SER A 93 -7.49 -10.43 11.59
C SER A 93 -8.70 -11.12 10.95
N GLU A 94 -9.89 -10.96 11.54
CA GLU A 94 -11.12 -11.54 10.96
C GLU A 94 -11.56 -10.83 9.67
N ILE A 95 -11.38 -9.51 9.56
CA ILE A 95 -11.62 -8.77 8.31
C ILE A 95 -10.71 -9.30 7.20
N GLU A 96 -9.42 -9.52 7.47
CA GLU A 96 -8.50 -10.10 6.48
C GLU A 96 -8.97 -11.50 6.05
N ARG A 97 -9.27 -12.38 7.01
CA ARG A 97 -9.75 -13.74 6.74
C ARG A 97 -11.02 -13.74 5.89
N GLN A 98 -11.97 -12.87 6.21
CA GLN A 98 -13.21 -12.69 5.47
C GLN A 98 -12.93 -12.21 4.03
N THR A 99 -12.01 -11.26 3.87
CA THR A 99 -11.62 -10.70 2.57
C THR A 99 -10.96 -11.76 1.68
N ILE A 100 -10.07 -12.58 2.24
CA ILE A 100 -9.44 -13.70 1.51
C ILE A 100 -10.51 -14.67 1.02
N ARG A 101 -11.50 -15.01 1.87
CA ARG A 101 -12.59 -15.91 1.47
C ARG A 101 -13.40 -15.34 0.31
N TRP A 102 -13.71 -14.04 0.33
CA TRP A 102 -14.38 -13.36 -0.78
C TRP A 102 -13.55 -13.34 -2.06
N ILE A 103 -12.23 -13.15 -1.96
CA ILE A 103 -11.34 -13.21 -3.13
C ILE A 103 -11.34 -14.63 -3.71
N ALA A 104 -11.27 -15.66 -2.87
CA ALA A 104 -11.34 -17.06 -3.31
C ALA A 104 -12.65 -17.34 -4.06
N GLU A 105 -13.78 -16.91 -3.50
CA GLU A 105 -15.09 -17.02 -4.14
C GLU A 105 -15.14 -16.27 -5.49
N LEU A 106 -14.65 -15.03 -5.52
CA LEU A 106 -14.64 -14.18 -6.72
C LEU A 106 -13.88 -14.81 -7.89
N ILE A 107 -12.77 -15.51 -7.62
CA ILE A 107 -11.95 -16.16 -8.66
C ILE A 107 -12.32 -17.63 -8.90
N GLY A 108 -13.35 -18.15 -8.23
CA GLY A 108 -13.77 -19.55 -8.34
C GLY A 108 -12.83 -20.57 -7.68
N TYR A 109 -12.09 -20.16 -6.65
CA TYR A 109 -11.20 -21.02 -5.87
C TYR A 109 -11.93 -21.65 -4.67
N PRO A 110 -11.53 -22.85 -4.18
CA PRO A 110 -12.10 -23.43 -2.97
C PRO A 110 -12.02 -22.48 -1.77
N THR A 111 -13.15 -22.25 -1.10
CA THR A 111 -13.27 -21.27 0.00
C THR A 111 -12.81 -21.80 1.36
N ASP A 112 -12.46 -23.08 1.44
CA ASP A 112 -11.80 -23.72 2.59
C ASP A 112 -10.29 -23.43 2.64
N CYS A 113 -9.80 -22.54 1.77
CA CYS A 113 -8.42 -22.11 1.72
C CYS A 113 -8.01 -21.18 2.88
N GLY A 114 -6.70 -21.15 3.15
CA GLY A 114 -6.07 -20.07 3.91
C GLY A 114 -5.58 -18.94 3.00
N GLY A 115 -4.96 -17.92 3.60
CA GLY A 115 -4.30 -16.85 2.86
C GLY A 115 -3.72 -15.80 3.81
N LEU A 116 -3.04 -14.82 3.23
CA LEU A 116 -2.47 -13.68 3.95
C LEU A 116 -2.37 -12.51 2.97
N LEU A 117 -2.73 -11.30 3.39
CA LEU A 117 -2.42 -10.10 2.63
C LEU A 117 -0.98 -9.68 2.91
N VAL A 118 -0.26 -9.34 1.84
CA VAL A 118 1.15 -8.94 1.89
C VAL A 118 1.35 -7.63 1.14
N SER A 119 2.49 -6.97 1.36
CA SER A 119 2.78 -5.64 0.80
C SER A 119 2.84 -5.56 -0.73
N GLY A 120 2.84 -6.69 -1.43
CA GLY A 120 2.76 -6.73 -2.89
C GLY A 120 3.16 -8.08 -3.49
N GLY A 121 3.15 -8.15 -4.83
CA GLY A 121 3.37 -9.40 -5.57
C GLY A 121 4.72 -10.07 -5.31
N ASN A 122 5.79 -9.29 -5.11
CA ASN A 122 7.11 -9.85 -4.76
C ASN A 122 7.07 -10.62 -3.43
N MET A 123 6.44 -10.05 -2.41
CA MET A 123 6.27 -10.73 -1.12
C MET A 123 5.34 -11.94 -1.24
N ALA A 124 4.29 -11.87 -2.06
CA ALA A 124 3.40 -13.00 -2.30
C ALA A 124 4.16 -14.18 -2.93
N ASN A 125 5.00 -13.91 -3.93
CA ASN A 125 5.86 -14.92 -4.56
C ASN A 125 6.86 -15.50 -3.56
N PHE A 126 7.51 -14.65 -2.75
CA PHE A 126 8.47 -15.11 -1.76
C PHE A 126 7.82 -16.01 -0.70
N VAL A 127 6.68 -15.59 -0.13
CA VAL A 127 5.91 -16.39 0.84
C VAL A 127 5.43 -17.70 0.21
N GLY A 128 4.91 -17.65 -1.01
CA GLY A 128 4.49 -18.84 -1.76
C GLY A 128 5.64 -19.82 -1.99
N PHE A 129 6.81 -19.33 -2.38
CA PHE A 129 8.02 -20.15 -2.52
C PHE A 129 8.44 -20.78 -1.18
N LEU A 130 8.45 -20.02 -0.09
CA LEU A 130 8.79 -20.55 1.23
C LEU A 130 7.80 -21.63 1.69
N ALA A 131 6.51 -21.43 1.45
CA ALA A 131 5.47 -22.41 1.75
C ALA A 131 5.66 -23.70 0.93
N ALA A 132 5.84 -23.58 -0.39
CA ALA A 132 6.10 -24.71 -1.27
C ALA A 132 7.39 -25.46 -0.88
N ARG A 133 8.47 -24.73 -0.60
CA ARG A 133 9.74 -25.28 -0.14
C ARG A 133 9.57 -26.07 1.16
N LYS A 134 8.85 -25.51 2.13
CA LYS A 134 8.55 -26.22 3.40
C LYS A 134 7.72 -27.49 3.15
N ALA A 135 6.74 -27.43 2.27
CA ALA A 135 5.85 -28.56 1.97
C ALA A 135 6.52 -29.68 1.17
N LYS A 136 7.54 -29.36 0.36
CA LYS A 136 8.20 -30.32 -0.53
C LYS A 136 9.60 -30.75 -0.09
N ALA A 137 10.23 -30.05 0.84
CA ALA A 137 11.53 -30.47 1.36
C ALA A 137 11.41 -31.83 2.08
N GLY A 138 12.24 -32.80 1.66
CA GLY A 138 12.31 -34.12 2.29
C GLY A 138 13.09 -34.14 3.62
N TRP A 139 13.43 -32.97 4.18
CA TRP A 139 14.16 -32.84 5.45
C TRP A 139 13.68 -31.61 6.23
N ASN A 140 14.07 -31.53 7.51
CA ASN A 140 13.79 -30.37 8.34
C ASN A 140 14.69 -29.18 7.94
N ILE A 141 14.19 -28.35 7.03
CA ILE A 141 14.91 -27.18 6.51
C ILE A 141 15.10 -26.07 7.56
N ARG A 142 14.25 -26.00 8.59
CA ARG A 142 14.37 -24.98 9.65
C ARG A 142 15.57 -25.23 10.55
N GLU A 143 15.83 -26.50 10.85
CA GLU A 143 16.94 -26.91 11.70
C GLU A 143 18.24 -27.10 10.92
N LYS A 144 18.17 -27.70 9.73
CA LYS A 144 19.37 -28.14 8.99
C LYS A 144 19.83 -27.17 7.90
N GLY A 145 19.09 -26.09 7.65
CA GLY A 145 19.40 -25.11 6.62
C GLY A 145 19.27 -25.65 5.19
N LEU A 146 19.80 -24.86 4.25
CA LEU A 146 19.94 -25.24 2.85
C LEU A 146 21.13 -26.22 2.71
N ARG A 147 20.92 -27.30 1.96
CA ARG A 147 21.94 -28.26 1.60
C ARG A 147 22.41 -28.01 0.18
#